data_AF-A0A1F4DCA3-F1
#
_entry.id   AF-A0A1F4DCA3-F1
#
_cell.length_a   1.000
_cell.length_b   1.000
_cell.length_c   1.000
_cell.angle_alpha   90.00
_cell.angle_beta   90.00
_cell.angle_gamma   90.00
#
_symmetry.space_group_name_H-M   'P 1'
#
loop_
_entity.id
_entity.type
_entity.pdbx_description
1 polymer ?
#
loop_
_entity_poly.entity_id
_entity_poly.type
_entity_poly.pdbx_seq_one_letter_code
_entity_poly.pdbx_strand_id
1 'polypeptide(L)'
;MAPFAPGGISDILARIVAEQMAKTMVQPVVVDNRAGASGNIGTEMVAKAAGDGYTLLFSAPAFAMFSPVILVLPHVASGKLTALAVTSARRSRAFPEVPTIAEAAIPGFDVTSWFGVVAPASVPRARVSVLHASISSALRTPEIAERLTAQGAEPVSLSSEEFGS
;
A
#
# COMPACT_ATOMS: atom_id res chain seq x y z
N MET A 1 -10.65 -0.52 -18.44
CA MET A 1 -9.41 -0.71 -17.66
C MET A 1 -9.64 -1.75 -16.59
N ALA A 2 -8.81 -2.80 -16.56
CA ALA A 2 -8.79 -3.77 -15.48
C ALA A 2 -7.60 -3.48 -14.55
N PRO A 3 -7.80 -3.18 -13.26
CA PRO A 3 -6.73 -2.73 -12.38
C PRO A 3 -5.89 -3.90 -11.80
N PHE A 4 -5.80 -5.02 -12.54
CA PHE A 4 -5.17 -6.27 -12.11
C PHE A 4 -4.20 -6.78 -13.17
N ALA A 5 -3.34 -7.74 -12.79
CA ALA A 5 -2.34 -8.30 -13.71
C ALA A 5 -2.99 -9.04 -14.89
N PRO A 6 -2.37 -9.02 -16.09
CA PRO A 6 -2.81 -9.82 -17.23
C PRO A 6 -2.86 -11.32 -16.92
N GLY A 7 -3.83 -12.03 -17.50
CA GLY A 7 -4.00 -13.47 -17.35
C GLY A 7 -4.69 -13.92 -16.05
N GLY A 8 -4.97 -13.01 -15.10
CA GLY A 8 -5.76 -13.32 -13.91
C GLY A 8 -7.26 -13.48 -14.19
N ILE A 9 -8.02 -14.02 -13.23
CA ILE A 9 -9.47 -14.23 -13.39
C ILE A 9 -10.21 -12.92 -13.73
N SER A 10 -9.80 -11.81 -13.13
CA SER A 10 -10.37 -10.48 -13.42
C SER A 10 -10.08 -10.01 -14.85
N ASP A 11 -8.89 -10.30 -15.40
CA ASP A 11 -8.54 -9.99 -16.79
C ASP A 11 -9.35 -10.86 -17.76
N ILE A 12 -9.46 -12.16 -17.48
CA ILE A 12 -10.26 -13.09 -18.29
C ILE A 12 -11.72 -12.64 -18.32
N LEU A 13 -12.32 -12.34 -17.16
CA LEU A 13 -13.70 -11.85 -17.09
C LEU A 13 -13.86 -10.49 -17.79
N ALA A 14 -12.90 -9.57 -17.63
CA ALA A 14 -12.91 -8.28 -18.34
C ALA A 14 -12.90 -8.47 -19.87
N ARG A 15 -12.11 -9.42 -20.36
CA ARG A 15 -12.02 -9.75 -21.80
C ARG A 15 -13.30 -10.37 -22.33
N ILE A 16 -13.93 -11.29 -21.58
CA ILE A 16 -15.22 -11.88 -21.97
C ILE A 16 -16.29 -10.79 -22.10
N VAL A 17 -16.36 -9.88 -21.11
CA VAL A 17 -17.30 -8.76 -21.16
C VAL A 17 -16.98 -7.80 -22.30
N ALA A 18 -15.70 -7.43 -22.48
CA ALA A 18 -15.27 -6.57 -23.57
C ALA A 18 -15.58 -7.16 -24.96
N GLU A 19 -15.42 -8.47 -25.14
CA GLU A 19 -15.78 -9.18 -26.37
C GLU A 19 -17.29 -9.09 -26.65
N GLN A 20 -18.12 -9.25 -25.63
CA GLN A 20 -19.58 -9.10 -25.77
C GLN A 20 -20.00 -7.66 -26.03
N MET A 21 -19.36 -6.68 -25.38
CA MET A 21 -19.59 -5.26 -25.65
C MET A 21 -19.16 -4.88 -27.07
N ALA A 22 -18.04 -5.40 -27.57
CA ALA A 22 -17.57 -5.15 -28.93
C ALA A 22 -18.53 -5.72 -30.00
N LYS A 23 -19.37 -6.71 -29.67
CA LYS A 23 -20.42 -7.22 -30.57
C LYS A 23 -21.63 -6.30 -30.67
N THR A 24 -21.88 -5.48 -29.65
CA THR A 24 -23.05 -4.59 -29.59
C THR A 24 -22.69 -3.11 -29.82
N MET A 25 -21.43 -2.74 -29.68
CA MET A 25 -20.90 -1.42 -30.00
C MET A 25 -20.28 -1.38 -31.40
N VAL A 26 -20.41 -0.22 -32.06
CA VAL A 26 -19.71 0.09 -33.33
C VAL A 26 -18.20 0.30 -33.10
N GLN A 27 -17.81 0.57 -31.84
CA GLN A 27 -16.45 0.92 -31.46
C GLN A 27 -15.72 -0.28 -30.83
N PRO A 28 -14.41 -0.44 -31.09
CA PRO A 28 -13.61 -1.48 -30.46
C PRO A 28 -13.49 -1.25 -28.95
N VAL A 29 -13.63 -2.33 -28.17
CA VAL A 29 -13.45 -2.31 -26.71
C VAL A 29 -12.11 -2.95 -26.37
N VAL A 30 -11.21 -2.18 -25.75
CA VAL A 30 -9.86 -2.63 -25.39
C VAL A 30 -9.73 -2.81 -23.88
N VAL A 31 -9.19 -3.96 -23.46
CA VAL A 31 -8.83 -4.21 -22.07
C VAL A 31 -7.39 -3.74 -21.82
N ASP A 32 -7.25 -2.60 -21.16
CA ASP A 32 -5.97 -2.10 -20.62
C ASP A 32 -5.79 -2.54 -19.17
N ASN A 33 -4.68 -3.22 -18.87
CA ASN A 33 -4.35 -3.77 -17.55
C ASN A 33 -3.40 -2.84 -16.80
N ARG A 34 -3.89 -2.24 -15.72
CA ARG A 34 -3.15 -1.29 -14.87
C ARG A 34 -3.05 -1.80 -13.44
N ALA A 35 -2.20 -2.81 -13.25
CA ALA A 35 -1.95 -3.42 -11.94
C ALA A 35 -1.13 -2.51 -11.02
N GLY A 36 -1.30 -2.70 -9.71
CA GLY A 36 -0.49 -2.06 -8.67
C GLY A 36 -1.31 -1.51 -7.52
N ALA A 37 -0.69 -1.39 -6.34
CA ALA A 37 -1.33 -0.93 -5.09
C ALA A 37 -2.71 -1.56 -4.85
N SER A 38 -2.82 -2.89 -5.00
CA SER A 38 -4.07 -3.64 -4.85
C SER A 38 -5.23 -3.19 -5.75
N GLY A 39 -4.93 -2.57 -6.89
CA GLY A 39 -5.90 -2.06 -7.86
C GLY A 39 -6.18 -0.55 -7.76
N ASN A 40 -5.55 0.14 -6.80
CA ASN A 40 -5.75 1.58 -6.62
C ASN A 40 -5.20 2.40 -7.79
N ILE A 41 -4.08 2.00 -8.42
CA ILE A 41 -3.48 2.74 -9.54
C ILE A 41 -4.45 2.81 -10.73
N GLY A 42 -4.97 1.67 -11.19
CA GLY A 42 -5.93 1.64 -12.28
C GLY A 42 -7.25 2.34 -11.92
N THR A 43 -7.70 2.21 -10.67
CA THR A 43 -8.90 2.92 -10.18
C THR A 43 -8.73 4.43 -10.23
N GLU A 44 -7.59 4.95 -9.76
CA GLU A 44 -7.27 6.38 -9.79
C GLU A 44 -7.14 6.92 -11.22
N MET A 45 -6.55 6.16 -12.14
CA MET A 45 -6.47 6.54 -13.55
C MET A 45 -7.85 6.70 -14.18
N VAL A 46 -8.77 5.78 -13.92
CA VAL A 46 -10.16 5.90 -14.42
C VAL A 46 -10.86 7.09 -13.77
N ALA A 47 -10.69 7.30 -12.46
CA ALA A 47 -11.30 8.41 -11.74
C ALA A 47 -10.85 9.80 -12.27
N LYS A 48 -9.64 9.89 -12.81
CA LYS A 48 -9.06 11.12 -13.40
C LYS A 48 -9.26 11.22 -14.92
N ALA A 49 -9.80 10.20 -15.57
CA ALA A 49 -10.01 10.21 -17.02
C ALA A 49 -11.07 11.24 -17.42
N ALA A 50 -11.05 11.64 -18.70
CA ALA A 50 -12.13 12.46 -19.25
C ALA A 50 -13.47 11.76 -19.04
N GLY A 51 -14.49 12.50 -18.58
CA GLY A 51 -15.85 12.00 -18.35
C GLY A 51 -16.63 11.73 -19.63
N ASP A 52 -15.95 11.38 -20.73
CA ASP A 52 -16.50 11.21 -22.08
C ASP A 52 -17.04 9.79 -22.32
N GLY A 53 -16.93 8.90 -21.34
CA GLY A 53 -17.44 7.52 -21.39
C GLY A 53 -16.51 6.51 -22.06
N TYR A 54 -15.33 6.91 -22.55
CA TYR A 54 -14.40 5.98 -23.22
C TYR A 54 -13.50 5.21 -22.24
N THR A 55 -13.35 5.71 -21.01
CA THR A 55 -12.54 5.05 -19.98
C THR A 55 -13.43 4.51 -18.86
N LEU A 56 -13.62 3.19 -18.85
CA LEU A 56 -14.45 2.48 -17.86
C LEU A 56 -13.58 1.61 -16.95
N LEU A 57 -13.94 1.53 -15.66
CA LEU A 57 -13.28 0.63 -14.70
C LEU A 57 -14.00 -0.72 -14.66
N PHE A 58 -13.27 -1.80 -14.89
CA PHE A 58 -13.72 -3.15 -14.61
C PHE A 58 -13.12 -3.59 -13.28
N SER A 59 -13.88 -3.43 -12.19
CA SER A 59 -13.45 -3.82 -10.85
C SER A 59 -13.95 -5.23 -10.54
N ALA A 60 -13.06 -6.07 -10.03
CA ALA A 60 -13.43 -7.32 -9.38
C ALA A 60 -13.39 -7.09 -7.86
N PRO A 61 -14.26 -7.72 -7.07
CA PRO A 61 -14.13 -7.68 -5.63
C PRO A 61 -12.74 -8.18 -5.24
N ALA A 62 -11.92 -7.33 -4.62
CA ALA A 62 -10.67 -7.77 -4.03
C ALA A 62 -11.02 -8.58 -2.78
N PHE A 63 -10.84 -9.90 -2.84
CA PHE A 63 -11.07 -10.79 -1.69
C PHE A 63 -10.02 -10.60 -0.59
N ALA A 64 -8.84 -10.06 -0.94
CA ALA A 64 -7.77 -9.70 -0.04
C ALA A 64 -6.99 -8.51 -0.60
N MET A 65 -6.32 -7.75 0.28
CA MET A 65 -5.48 -6.62 -0.08
C MET A 65 -4.26 -6.52 0.83
N PHE A 66 -3.20 -5.89 0.33
CA PHE A 66 -2.10 -5.41 1.16
C PHE A 66 -2.30 -3.93 1.47
N SER A 67 -2.19 -3.55 2.74
CA SER A 67 -2.35 -2.17 3.18
C SER A 67 -1.46 -1.88 4.38
N PRO A 68 -0.89 -0.66 4.50
CA PRO A 68 -0.26 -0.21 5.74
C PRO A 68 -1.21 -0.37 6.93
N VAL A 69 -0.70 -0.92 8.03
CA VAL A 69 -1.47 -1.18 9.27
C VAL A 69 -2.26 0.05 9.70
N ILE A 70 -1.64 1.23 9.68
CA ILE A 70 -2.25 2.51 10.07
C ILE A 70 -3.56 2.83 9.32
N LEU A 71 -3.68 2.41 8.06
CA LEU A 71 -4.86 2.69 7.24
C LEU A 71 -6.02 1.74 7.50
N VAL A 72 -5.73 0.52 7.98
CA VAL A 72 -6.73 -0.55 8.18
C VAL A 72 -7.01 -0.85 9.65
N LEU A 73 -6.22 -0.32 10.57
CA LEU A 73 -6.36 -0.52 12.02
C LEU A 73 -7.79 -0.37 12.54
N PRO A 74 -8.52 0.73 12.29
CA PRO A 74 -9.89 0.87 12.78
C PRO A 74 -10.86 -0.14 12.15
N HIS A 75 -10.59 -0.61 10.93
CA HIS A 75 -11.44 -1.56 10.23
C HIS A 75 -11.23 -3.00 10.72
N VAL A 76 -9.98 -3.36 11.04
CA VAL A 76 -9.66 -4.65 11.67
C VAL A 76 -10.19 -4.67 13.11
N ALA A 77 -9.95 -3.60 13.89
CA ALA A 77 -10.44 -3.50 15.26
C ALA A 77 -11.97 -3.53 15.37
N SER A 78 -12.69 -3.01 14.37
CA SER A 78 -14.16 -3.07 14.31
C SER A 78 -14.72 -4.37 13.68
N GLY A 79 -13.87 -5.31 13.28
CA GLY A 79 -14.27 -6.57 12.65
C GLY A 79 -14.80 -6.42 11.21
N LYS A 80 -14.66 -5.24 10.59
CA LYS A 80 -15.05 -5.00 9.18
C LYS A 80 -14.06 -5.58 8.19
N LEU A 81 -12.80 -5.75 8.62
CA LEU A 81 -11.76 -6.45 7.88
C LEU A 81 -11.14 -7.53 8.77
N THR A 82 -10.73 -8.63 8.16
CA THR A 82 -9.96 -9.66 8.83
C THR A 82 -8.50 -9.54 8.40
N ALA A 83 -7.61 -9.29 9.34
CA ALA A 83 -6.17 -9.32 9.09
C ALA A 83 -5.71 -10.79 9.01
N LEU A 84 -5.21 -11.20 7.85
CA LEU A 84 -4.78 -12.58 7.60
C LEU A 84 -3.31 -12.80 7.97
N ALA A 85 -2.44 -11.86 7.62
CA ALA A 85 -1.02 -11.87 7.95
C ALA A 85 -0.44 -10.45 7.90
N VAL A 86 0.68 -10.23 8.59
CA VAL A 86 1.52 -9.03 8.41
C VAL A 86 2.73 -9.32 7.54
N THR A 87 3.20 -8.32 6.79
CA THR A 87 4.31 -8.46 5.82
C THR A 87 5.70 -8.26 6.42
N SER A 88 5.79 -7.76 7.66
CA SER A 88 7.04 -7.56 8.38
C SER A 88 7.63 -8.88 8.89
N ALA A 89 8.94 -8.92 9.11
CA ALA A 89 9.63 -10.09 9.66
C ALA A 89 9.13 -10.51 11.06
N ARG A 90 8.58 -9.57 11.84
CA ARG A 90 7.96 -9.83 13.15
C ARG A 90 6.51 -9.40 13.15
N ARG A 91 5.72 -10.00 14.03
CA ARG A 91 4.32 -9.61 14.25
C ARG A 91 4.22 -8.14 14.65
N SER A 92 3.21 -7.46 14.15
CA SER A 92 2.92 -6.08 14.54
C SER A 92 2.44 -6.05 15.98
N ARG A 93 2.93 -5.08 16.77
CA ARG A 93 2.40 -4.83 18.12
C ARG A 93 0.91 -4.47 18.13
N ALA A 94 0.40 -3.91 17.03
CA ALA A 94 -1.02 -3.57 16.90
C ALA A 94 -1.90 -4.81 16.70
N PHE A 95 -1.33 -5.92 16.22
CA PHE A 95 -2.03 -7.18 15.92
C PHE A 95 -1.18 -8.40 16.33
N PRO A 96 -0.91 -8.60 17.63
CA PRO A 96 0.00 -9.66 18.10
C PRO A 96 -0.50 -11.07 17.78
N GLU A 97 -1.81 -11.25 17.61
CA GLU A 97 -2.46 -12.50 17.23
C GLU A 97 -2.30 -12.85 15.74
N VAL A 98 -2.08 -11.86 14.88
CA VAL A 98 -1.98 -12.06 13.43
C VAL A 98 -0.56 -12.54 13.08
N PRO A 99 -0.40 -13.69 12.40
CA PRO A 99 0.92 -14.21 12.05
C PRO A 99 1.62 -13.35 11.00
N THR A 100 2.94 -13.51 10.88
CA THR A 100 3.67 -12.95 9.72
C THR A 100 3.50 -13.85 8.50
N ILE A 101 3.76 -13.32 7.30
CA ILE A 101 3.87 -14.16 6.08
C ILE A 101 5.02 -15.17 6.21
N ALA A 102 6.10 -14.78 6.91
CA ALA A 102 7.23 -15.67 7.17
C ALA A 102 6.87 -16.88 8.04
N GLU A 103 5.98 -16.69 9.02
CA GLU A 103 5.44 -17.76 9.85
C GLU A 103 4.42 -18.63 9.10
N ALA A 104 3.57 -18.00 8.28
CA ALA A 104 2.41 -18.67 7.69
C ALA A 104 2.68 -19.37 6.35
N ALA A 105 3.63 -18.87 5.54
CA ALA A 105 3.76 -19.32 4.15
C ALA A 105 5.17 -19.26 3.56
N ILE A 106 5.91 -18.16 3.74
CA ILE A 106 7.15 -17.89 2.97
C ILE A 106 8.30 -17.56 3.93
N PRO A 107 9.09 -18.55 4.38
CA PRO A 107 10.24 -18.31 5.24
C PRO A 107 11.17 -17.23 4.68
N GLY A 108 11.55 -16.26 5.52
CA GLY A 108 12.40 -15.14 5.12
C GLY A 108 11.68 -13.96 4.45
N PHE A 109 10.36 -14.01 4.30
CA PHE A 109 9.59 -12.89 3.77
C PHE A 109 9.61 -11.68 4.72
N ASP A 110 10.10 -10.54 4.22
CA ASP A 110 10.05 -9.25 4.90
C ASP A 110 9.84 -8.15 3.86
N VAL A 111 8.65 -7.55 3.86
CA VAL A 111 8.33 -6.37 3.07
C VAL A 111 7.69 -5.35 4.00
N THR A 112 8.53 -4.50 4.57
CA THR A 112 8.12 -3.48 5.52
C THR A 112 8.09 -2.11 4.84
N SER A 113 6.96 -1.39 4.98
CA SER A 113 6.84 0.00 4.53
C SER A 113 7.37 0.95 5.60
N TRP A 114 8.10 1.98 5.20
CA TRP A 114 8.67 2.97 6.10
C TRP A 114 8.23 4.40 5.71
N PHE A 115 8.25 5.29 6.69
CA PHE A 115 8.06 6.72 6.52
C PHE A 115 9.28 7.46 7.06
N GLY A 116 9.70 8.54 6.41
CA GLY A 116 10.83 9.33 6.87
C GLY A 116 10.81 10.76 6.34
N VAL A 117 11.73 11.57 6.86
CA VAL A 117 11.85 12.99 6.51
C VAL A 117 13.04 13.15 5.58
N VAL A 118 12.79 13.68 4.38
CA VAL A 118 13.82 14.02 3.39
C VAL A 118 14.00 15.53 3.30
N ALA A 119 15.23 15.96 3.06
CA ALA A 119 15.58 17.36 2.84
C ALA A 119 16.30 17.53 1.49
N PRO A 120 16.19 18.70 0.82
CA PRO A 120 16.92 18.97 -0.41
C PRO A 120 18.45 18.82 -0.23
N ALA A 121 19.13 18.34 -1.27
CA ALA A 121 20.59 18.16 -1.24
C ALA A 121 21.38 19.46 -0.99
N SER A 122 20.78 20.63 -1.22
CA SER A 122 21.38 21.94 -0.95
C SER A 122 21.39 22.34 0.52
N VAL A 123 20.69 21.62 1.40
CA VAL A 123 20.66 21.92 2.84
C VAL A 123 22.04 21.62 3.45
N PRO A 124 22.68 22.58 4.16
CA PRO A 124 23.97 22.34 4.79
C PRO A 124 23.94 21.16 5.77
N ARG A 125 24.95 20.29 5.73
CA ARG A 125 25.05 19.09 6.58
C ARG A 125 24.84 19.39 8.07
N ALA A 126 25.38 20.50 8.57
CA ALA A 126 25.19 20.91 9.96
C ALA A 126 23.71 21.08 10.33
N ARG A 127 22.88 21.60 9.41
CA ARG A 127 21.42 21.72 9.64
C ARG A 127 20.74 20.36 9.59
N VAL A 128 21.16 19.46 8.68
CA VAL A 128 20.66 18.08 8.64
C VAL A 128 20.96 17.36 9.94
N SER A 129 22.17 17.51 10.49
CA SER A 129 22.56 16.91 11.78
C SER A 129 21.70 17.40 12.93
N VAL A 130 21.40 18.71 12.99
CA VAL A 130 20.50 19.26 14.02
C VAL A 130 19.08 18.68 13.86
N LEU A 131 18.54 18.66 12.64
CA LEU A 131 17.20 18.09 12.37
C LEU A 131 17.13 16.60 12.75
N HIS A 132 18.14 15.82 12.35
CA HIS A 132 18.24 14.41 12.71
C HIS A 132 18.25 14.23 14.23
N ALA A 133 19.11 14.96 14.95
CA ALA A 133 19.17 14.89 16.41
C ALA A 133 17.84 15.26 17.07
N SER A 134 17.17 16.31 16.61
CA SER A 134 15.85 16.72 17.12
C SER A 134 14.77 15.66 16.87
N ILE A 135 14.70 15.10 15.67
CA ILE A 135 13.73 14.05 15.31
C ILE A 135 14.00 12.79 16.14
N SER A 136 15.25 12.32 16.19
CA SER A 136 15.63 11.15 16.98
C SER A 136 15.34 11.33 18.46
N SER A 137 15.54 12.54 19.00
CA SER A 137 15.18 12.84 20.39
C SER A 137 13.66 12.80 20.60
N ALA A 138 12.87 13.35 19.68
CA ALA A 138 11.41 13.32 19.78
C ALA A 138 10.86 11.89 19.73
N LEU A 139 11.37 11.06 18.82
CA LEU A 139 10.95 9.65 18.68
C LEU A 139 11.26 8.79 19.91
N ARG A 140 12.20 9.21 20.77
CA ARG A 140 12.54 8.52 22.03
C ARG A 140 11.66 8.95 23.20
N THR A 141 10.82 9.96 23.05
CA THR A 141 9.89 10.37 24.11
C THR A 141 8.75 9.34 24.22
N PRO A 142 8.35 8.91 25.44
CA PRO A 142 7.28 7.93 25.62
C PRO A 142 5.97 8.36 24.96
N GLU A 143 5.60 9.63 25.10
CA GLU A 143 4.36 10.17 24.52
C GLU A 143 4.31 9.98 22.99
N ILE A 144 5.39 10.34 22.28
CA ILE A 144 5.43 10.20 20.82
C ILE A 144 5.52 8.73 20.41
N ALA A 145 6.33 7.92 21.10
CA ALA A 145 6.46 6.50 20.82
C ALA A 145 5.13 5.77 21.00
N GLU A 146 4.39 6.06 22.07
CA GLU A 146 3.06 5.50 22.32
C GLU A 146 2.04 5.93 21.27
N ARG A 147 2.01 7.22 20.92
CA ARG A 147 1.10 7.72 19.88
C ARG A 147 1.35 7.09 18.52
N LEU A 148 2.61 6.89 18.14
CA LEU A 148 2.97 6.20 16.90
C LEU A 148 2.59 4.71 16.96
N THR A 149 2.91 4.04 18.07
CA THR A 149 2.60 2.62 18.26
C THR A 149 1.09 2.37 18.27
N ALA A 150 0.30 3.25 18.87
CA ALA A 150 -1.16 3.18 18.89
C ALA A 150 -1.79 3.28 17.49
N GLN A 151 -1.05 3.83 16.52
CA GLN A 151 -1.43 3.88 15.10
C GLN A 151 -0.79 2.76 14.27
N GLY A 152 -0.11 1.80 14.93
CA GLY A 152 0.57 0.69 14.27
C GLY A 152 1.89 1.06 13.59
N ALA A 153 2.46 2.22 13.90
CA ALA A 153 3.79 2.63 13.45
C ALA A 153 4.84 2.30 14.52
N GLU A 154 5.97 1.74 14.10
CA GLU A 154 7.11 1.50 14.98
C GLU A 154 8.15 2.61 14.78
N PRO A 155 8.48 3.41 15.82
CA PRO A 155 9.49 4.44 15.70
C PRO A 155 10.88 3.82 15.51
N VAL A 156 11.53 4.17 14.41
CA VAL A 156 12.91 3.78 14.11
C VAL A 156 13.75 5.04 13.94
N SER A 157 14.96 5.04 14.51
CA SER A 157 15.93 6.11 14.33
C SER A 157 17.13 5.58 13.57
N LEU A 158 17.11 5.70 12.24
CA LEU A 158 18.24 5.41 11.36
C LEU A 158 19.15 6.64 11.25
N SER A 159 20.45 6.43 11.12
CA SER A 159 21.36 7.51 10.72
C SER A 159 21.02 8.03 9.33
N SER A 160 21.46 9.25 8.98
CA SER A 160 21.22 9.81 7.65
C SER A 160 21.84 8.98 6.52
N GLU A 161 22.90 8.23 6.81
CA GLU A 161 23.56 7.33 5.85
C GLU A 161 22.74 6.04 5.66
N GLU A 162 22.29 5.40 6.74
CA GLU A 162 21.41 4.22 6.70
C GLU A 162 20.03 4.51 6.09
N PHE A 163 19.55 5.76 6.18
CA PHE A 163 18.29 6.17 5.56
C PHE A 163 18.42 6.43 4.06
N GLY A 164 19.62 6.77 3.59
CA GLY A 164 19.89 7.13 2.19
C GLY A 164 20.39 5.99 1.31
N SER A 165 20.73 4.83 1.91
CA SER A 165 21.14 3.59 1.23
C SER A 165 19.95 2.76 0.79
#